data_AF-A0A4D8PX73-F1
#
_entry.id   AF-A0A4D8PX73-F1
#
_cell.length_a   1.000
_cell.length_b   1.000
_cell.length_c   1.000
_cell.angle_alpha   90.00
_cell.angle_beta   90.00
_cell.angle_gamma   90.00
#
_symmetry.space_group_name_H-M   'P 1'
#
loop_
_entity.id
_entity.type
_entity.pdbx_description
1 polymer ?
#
loop_
_entity_poly.entity_id
_entity_poly.type
_entity_poly.pdbx_seq_one_letter_code
_entity_poly.pdbx_strand_id
1 'polypeptide(L)'
;MPLIDLALLEPGDVILEEGALRGKAGPYGHASVALGKLVRLHALGIGERSTVEAFDLEIWERDGGDARGGDTLIALRIDGPAQVLRRTPVPDLTSLVAEAQWEAGFAYADYEKLSKLNLPLKLREALEKGRRRLEQRMVQSANPSTPDGRTCGELVARMLDLPVTELLPSELAQHPQLTPMPALIHDESAWTPVGKPDILGSIQNALAAYHHDTSREAWAQVLTEADQRRDTTAPPIDEDAAALDRIEIEMVAKLEENIATLHRISAEEDDIFNHRCNPLPKTPPLQSKRPPGA
;
A
#
# COMPACT_ATOMS: atom_id res chain seq x y z
N MET A 1 -15.71 9.88 16.54
CA MET A 1 -14.41 9.24 16.25
C MET A 1 -13.82 9.92 15.00
N PRO A 2 -12.53 9.76 14.67
CA PRO A 2 -11.99 10.32 13.43
C PRO A 2 -12.46 9.53 12.20
N LEU A 3 -12.85 10.27 11.16
CA LEU A 3 -13.11 9.77 9.81
C LEU A 3 -11.99 10.28 8.89
N ILE A 4 -11.25 9.38 8.25
CA ILE A 4 -10.21 9.75 7.28
C ILE A 4 -10.84 9.83 5.89
N ASP A 5 -10.79 11.01 5.26
CA ASP A 5 -11.26 11.23 3.89
C ASP A 5 -10.35 10.55 2.88
N LEU A 6 -10.84 9.45 2.31
CA LEU A 6 -10.09 8.65 1.36
C LEU A 6 -9.92 9.36 0.01
N ALA A 7 -10.75 10.35 -0.33
CA ALA A 7 -10.65 11.09 -1.59
C ALA A 7 -9.36 11.92 -1.67
N LEU A 8 -8.86 12.33 -0.50
CA LEU A 8 -7.72 13.24 -0.33
C LEU A 8 -6.40 12.52 -0.02
N LEU A 9 -6.45 11.19 0.15
CA LEU A 9 -5.26 10.39 0.32
C LEU A 9 -4.41 10.37 -0.96
N GLU A 10 -3.11 10.40 -0.75
CA GLU A 10 -2.10 10.27 -1.80
C GLU A 10 -1.25 9.02 -1.55
N PRO A 11 -0.66 8.42 -2.60
CA PRO A 11 0.31 7.35 -2.43
C PRO A 11 1.43 7.76 -1.47
N GLY A 12 1.70 6.91 -0.48
CA GLY A 12 2.73 7.11 0.53
C GLY A 12 2.27 7.87 1.78
N ASP A 13 1.01 8.30 1.86
CA ASP A 13 0.45 8.79 3.11
C ASP A 13 0.52 7.70 4.19
N VAL A 14 0.99 8.08 5.37
CA VAL A 14 1.06 7.22 6.54
C VAL A 14 -0.20 7.42 7.36
N ILE A 15 -0.89 6.32 7.67
CA ILE A 15 -2.03 6.33 8.57
C ILE A 15 -1.60 5.69 9.87
N LEU A 16 -1.66 6.47 10.95
CA LEU A 16 -1.42 6.04 12.32
C LEU A 16 -2.77 5.89 13.03
N GLU A 17 -2.96 4.75 13.69
CA GLU A 17 -4.18 4.43 14.41
C GLU A 17 -3.87 3.88 15.81
N GLU A 18 -4.84 3.99 16.72
CA GLU A 18 -4.75 3.41 18.05
C GLU A 18 -4.52 1.89 17.94
N GLY A 19 -3.65 1.35 18.80
CA GLY A 19 -3.39 -0.08 18.82
C GLY A 19 -2.64 -0.51 20.07
N ALA A 20 -2.75 -1.80 20.40
CA ALA A 20 -2.13 -2.36 21.59
C ALA A 20 -0.64 -2.65 21.38
N LEU A 21 0.23 -1.64 21.48
CA LEU A 21 1.67 -1.90 21.68
C LEU A 21 1.95 -2.04 23.18
N ARG A 22 2.27 -3.27 23.61
CA ARG A 22 2.67 -3.56 24.99
C ARG A 22 3.98 -2.80 25.31
N GLY A 23 3.88 -1.70 26.04
CA GLY A 23 5.00 -1.17 26.85
C GLY A 23 5.80 0.03 26.34
N LYS A 24 5.31 0.85 25.39
CA LYS A 24 5.96 2.13 25.03
C LYS A 24 4.94 3.29 24.87
N ALA A 25 5.43 4.51 25.07
CA ALA A 25 4.65 5.74 25.24
C ALA A 25 4.18 6.35 23.89
N GLY A 26 2.87 6.54 23.76
CA GLY A 26 2.24 7.28 22.65
C GLY A 26 0.83 6.73 22.34
N PRO A 27 -0.02 7.51 21.65
CA PRO A 27 -1.41 7.10 21.38
C PRO A 27 -1.55 6.13 20.21
N TYR A 28 -0.50 5.93 19.40
CA TYR A 28 -0.58 5.11 18.18
C TYR A 28 0.12 3.77 18.35
N GLY A 29 -0.60 2.70 18.00
CA GLY A 29 -0.13 1.33 18.10
C GLY A 29 0.02 0.61 16.76
N HIS A 30 -0.54 1.18 15.68
CA HIS A 30 -0.43 0.64 14.34
C HIS A 30 -0.12 1.73 13.31
N ALA A 31 0.54 1.35 12.23
CA ALA A 31 0.90 2.22 11.12
C ALA A 31 0.72 1.48 9.79
N SER A 32 0.13 2.16 8.81
CA SER A 32 0.00 1.67 7.44
C SER A 32 0.41 2.76 6.45
N VAL A 33 0.71 2.36 5.22
CA VAL A 33 1.01 3.28 4.11
C VAL A 33 -0.08 3.13 3.05
N ALA A 34 -0.70 4.23 2.66
CA ALA A 34 -1.59 4.28 1.52
C ALA A 34 -0.80 3.98 0.23
N LEU A 35 -1.25 3.01 -0.56
CA LEU A 35 -0.79 2.83 -1.94
C LEU A 35 -1.69 3.60 -2.91
N GLY A 36 -2.93 3.84 -2.54
CA GLY A 36 -3.87 4.68 -3.28
C GLY A 36 -4.91 5.25 -2.33
N LYS A 37 -6.06 5.63 -2.87
CA LYS A 37 -7.16 6.16 -2.06
C LYS A 37 -7.86 5.05 -1.29
N LEU A 38 -7.97 3.86 -1.87
CA LEU A 38 -8.73 2.74 -1.30
C LEU A 38 -7.85 1.58 -0.87
N VAL A 39 -6.56 1.60 -1.18
CA VAL A 39 -5.61 0.52 -0.90
C VAL A 39 -4.48 0.98 0.02
N ARG A 40 -4.12 0.13 0.98
CA ARG A 40 -2.97 0.30 1.86
C ARG A 40 -2.05 -0.92 1.87
N LEU A 41 -0.80 -0.69 2.26
CA LEU A 41 0.14 -1.70 2.73
C LEU A 41 0.28 -1.59 4.24
N HIS A 42 0.19 -2.73 4.95
CA HIS A 42 0.39 -2.78 6.40
C HIS A 42 0.92 -4.14 6.85
N ALA A 43 1.27 -4.27 8.14
CA ALA A 43 1.61 -5.55 8.76
C ALA A 43 0.64 -5.83 9.92
N LEU A 44 -0.03 -6.98 9.88
CA LEU A 44 -1.09 -7.38 10.81
C LEU A 44 -0.63 -7.51 12.29
N GLY A 45 0.69 -7.65 12.51
CA GLY A 45 1.29 -7.77 13.83
C GLY A 45 2.82 -7.73 13.77
N ILE A 46 3.46 -7.73 14.94
CA ILE A 46 4.93 -7.74 15.04
C ILE A 46 5.46 -9.04 14.45
N GLY A 47 6.32 -8.93 13.44
CA GLY A 47 6.86 -10.09 12.73
C GLY A 47 5.87 -10.79 11.81
N GLU A 48 4.67 -10.23 11.66
CA GLU A 48 3.73 -10.68 10.64
C GLU A 48 4.08 -10.06 9.28
N ARG A 49 3.54 -10.66 8.22
CA ARG A 49 3.87 -10.26 6.85
C ARG A 49 3.21 -8.95 6.48
N SER A 50 3.87 -8.22 5.60
CA SER A 50 3.27 -7.08 4.93
C SER A 50 2.21 -7.57 3.94
N THR A 51 1.03 -6.96 3.99
CA THR A 51 -0.12 -7.28 3.15
C THR A 51 -0.64 -6.01 2.52
N VAL A 52 -0.97 -6.07 1.23
CA VAL A 52 -1.69 -5.02 0.53
C VAL A 52 -3.19 -5.31 0.62
N GLU A 53 -3.99 -4.39 1.13
CA GLU A 53 -5.43 -4.62 1.28
C GLU A 53 -6.23 -3.35 0.97
N ALA A 54 -7.53 -3.53 0.72
CA ALA A 54 -8.45 -2.41 0.67
C ALA A 54 -8.79 -1.93 2.09
N PHE A 55 -8.97 -0.62 2.26
CA PHE A 55 -9.53 -0.07 3.49
C PHE A 55 -10.96 -0.60 3.73
N ASP A 56 -11.32 -0.84 4.99
CA ASP A 56 -12.72 -1.01 5.35
C ASP A 56 -13.39 0.36 5.42
N LEU A 57 -14.12 0.70 4.36
CA LEU A 57 -14.66 2.03 4.15
C LEU A 57 -16.18 2.06 4.20
N GLU A 58 -16.72 3.23 4.50
CA GLU A 58 -18.15 3.53 4.54
C GLU A 58 -18.40 4.87 3.81
N ILE A 59 -19.59 5.02 3.23
CA ILE A 59 -20.10 6.29 2.72
C ILE A 59 -20.79 7.01 3.87
N TRP A 60 -20.51 8.30 4.00
CA TRP A 60 -21.04 9.19 5.02
C TRP A 60 -21.72 10.39 4.35
N GLU A 61 -22.83 10.84 4.94
CA GLU A 61 -23.51 12.07 4.55
C GLU A 61 -23.48 13.06 5.70
N ARG A 62 -23.26 14.34 5.39
CA ARG A 62 -23.21 15.38 6.41
C ARG A 62 -24.58 15.68 7.00
N ASP A 63 -24.66 15.71 8.32
CA ASP A 63 -25.90 16.04 9.05
C ASP A 63 -26.39 17.45 8.68
N GLY A 64 -27.67 17.55 8.29
CA GLY A 64 -28.31 18.82 7.93
C GLY A 64 -28.07 19.29 6.50
N GLY A 65 -27.56 18.43 5.61
CA GLY A 65 -27.51 18.72 4.17
C GLY A 65 -28.90 18.95 3.57
N ASP A 66 -29.07 20.04 2.82
CA ASP A 66 -30.31 20.37 2.13
C ASP A 66 -30.80 19.20 1.27
N ALA A 67 -32.12 19.12 1.01
CA ALA A 67 -32.81 18.09 0.22
C ALA A 67 -32.37 17.94 -1.26
N ARG A 68 -31.19 18.46 -1.64
CA ARG A 68 -30.56 18.36 -2.96
C ARG A 68 -29.32 17.45 -2.98
N GLY A 69 -29.00 16.78 -1.86
CA GLY A 69 -27.83 15.91 -1.71
C GLY A 69 -26.77 16.65 -0.91
N GLY A 70 -26.64 16.29 0.38
CA GLY A 70 -25.61 16.83 1.25
C GLY A 70 -24.22 16.42 0.78
N ASP A 71 -23.19 17.10 1.30
CA ASP A 71 -21.81 16.70 1.10
C ASP A 71 -21.66 15.21 1.45
N THR A 72 -21.19 14.40 0.50
CA THR A 72 -20.94 12.97 0.68
C THR A 72 -19.44 12.73 0.85
N LEU A 73 -19.08 11.85 1.78
CA LEU A 73 -17.71 11.49 2.09
C LEU A 73 -17.56 9.96 1.98
N ILE A 74 -16.50 9.47 1.34
CA ILE A 74 -16.08 8.07 1.47
C ILE A 74 -14.92 8.06 2.44
N ALA A 75 -15.11 7.46 3.61
CA ALA A 75 -14.14 7.53 4.68
C ALA A 75 -13.84 6.18 5.33
N LEU A 76 -12.64 6.10 5.88
CA LEU A 76 -12.23 5.09 6.84
C LEU A 76 -12.54 5.60 8.26
N ARG A 77 -13.40 4.89 9.00
CA ARG A 77 -13.62 5.15 10.42
C ARG A 77 -12.53 4.47 11.24
N ILE A 78 -11.87 5.23 12.11
CA ILE A 78 -10.86 4.69 13.03
C ILE A 78 -11.40 4.74 14.46
N ASP A 79 -11.36 3.60 15.14
CA ASP A 79 -11.66 3.51 16.57
C ASP A 79 -10.46 4.06 17.35
N GLY A 80 -10.62 5.23 17.97
CA GLY A 80 -9.58 5.87 18.78
C GLY A 80 -8.85 7.05 18.12
N PRO A 81 -7.73 7.52 18.70
CA PRO A 81 -6.89 8.53 18.07
C PRO A 81 -6.33 8.07 16.72
N ALA A 82 -6.40 8.95 15.72
CA ALA A 82 -5.85 8.72 14.40
C ALA A 82 -5.08 9.94 13.90
N GLN A 83 -4.06 9.70 13.06
CA GLN A 83 -3.32 10.76 12.41
C GLN A 83 -2.87 10.32 11.01
N VAL A 84 -2.99 11.21 10.04
CA VAL A 84 -2.43 11.03 8.70
C VAL A 84 -1.17 11.90 8.58
N LEU A 85 -0.10 11.33 8.05
CA LEU A 85 1.16 12.03 7.79
C LEU A 85 1.55 11.88 6.33
N ARG A 86 2.13 12.92 5.75
CA ARG A 86 2.60 12.91 4.36
C ARG A 86 4.08 13.25 4.27
N ARG A 87 4.81 12.49 3.46
CA ARG A 87 6.18 12.83 3.06
C ARG A 87 6.14 13.87 1.94
N THR A 88 7.05 14.84 1.98
CA THR A 88 7.28 15.75 0.84
C THR A 88 8.69 15.53 0.29
N PRO A 89 8.85 15.25 -1.03
CA PRO A 89 7.79 15.10 -2.03
C PRO A 89 6.96 13.82 -1.82
N VAL A 90 5.74 13.82 -2.38
CA VAL A 90 4.85 12.64 -2.43
C VAL A 90 5.55 11.55 -3.26
N PRO A 91 5.71 10.32 -2.73
CA PRO A 91 6.30 9.22 -3.50
C PRO A 91 5.41 8.82 -4.68
N ASP A 92 6.01 8.38 -5.78
CA ASP A 92 5.25 7.84 -6.90
C ASP A 92 4.73 6.43 -6.61
N LEU A 93 3.53 6.13 -7.13
CA LEU A 93 2.88 4.83 -6.95
C LEU A 93 3.77 3.67 -7.39
N THR A 94 4.42 3.80 -8.55
CA THR A 94 5.24 2.73 -9.13
C THR A 94 6.39 2.33 -8.20
N SER A 95 7.10 3.31 -7.64
CA SER A 95 8.17 3.07 -6.68
C SER A 95 7.65 2.46 -5.39
N LEU A 96 6.49 2.91 -4.87
CA LEU A 96 5.87 2.32 -3.69
C LEU A 96 5.45 0.87 -3.92
N VAL A 97 4.87 0.55 -5.07
CA VAL A 97 4.48 -0.83 -5.40
C VAL A 97 5.70 -1.73 -5.53
N ALA A 98 6.76 -1.25 -6.16
CA ALA A 98 8.02 -1.99 -6.24
C ALA A 98 8.55 -2.29 -4.82
N GLU A 99 8.57 -1.29 -3.94
CA GLU A 99 8.98 -1.48 -2.53
C GLU A 99 8.03 -2.42 -1.77
N ALA A 100 6.71 -2.35 -1.99
CA ALA A 100 5.72 -3.24 -1.38
C ALA A 100 5.93 -4.70 -1.80
N GLN A 101 6.14 -4.94 -3.10
CA GLN A 101 6.42 -6.26 -3.64
C GLN A 101 7.78 -6.79 -3.16
N TRP A 102 8.78 -5.91 -3.04
CA TRP A 102 10.04 -6.24 -2.39
C TRP A 102 9.81 -6.64 -0.93
N GLU A 103 9.16 -5.82 -0.10
CA GLU A 103 8.93 -6.12 1.32
C GLU A 103 8.09 -7.39 1.55
N ALA A 104 7.17 -7.72 0.62
CA ALA A 104 6.37 -8.95 0.61
C ALA A 104 7.15 -10.19 0.11
N GLY A 105 8.00 -10.04 -0.91
CA GLY A 105 8.77 -11.13 -1.53
C GLY A 105 10.14 -11.42 -0.88
N PHE A 106 10.68 -10.48 -0.09
CA PHE A 106 12.05 -10.50 0.43
C PHE A 106 12.37 -11.63 1.41
N ALA A 107 11.38 -12.16 2.14
CA ALA A 107 11.59 -13.33 3.00
C ALA A 107 11.96 -14.61 2.19
N TYR A 108 11.81 -14.56 0.86
CA TYR A 108 12.03 -15.69 -0.03
C TYR A 108 13.23 -15.49 -0.96
N ALA A 109 13.75 -14.27 -1.09
CA ALA A 109 14.86 -13.94 -1.97
C ALA A 109 16.20 -14.51 -1.47
N ASP A 110 16.75 -15.50 -2.17
CA ASP A 110 18.17 -15.86 -2.02
C ASP A 110 19.03 -14.77 -2.68
N TYR A 111 19.48 -13.84 -1.86
CA TYR A 111 20.21 -12.68 -2.30
C TYR A 111 21.54 -13.03 -3.03
N GLU A 112 22.23 -14.09 -2.59
CA GLU A 112 23.45 -14.56 -3.25
C GLU A 112 23.17 -15.09 -4.66
N LYS A 113 21.95 -15.57 -4.91
CA LYS A 113 21.48 -15.96 -6.24
C LYS A 113 21.03 -14.73 -7.05
N LEU A 114 20.28 -13.80 -6.45
CA LEU A 114 19.77 -12.61 -7.14
C LEU A 114 20.87 -11.61 -7.56
N SER A 115 21.93 -11.47 -6.78
CA SER A 115 23.08 -10.59 -7.11
C SER A 115 23.91 -11.08 -8.30
N LYS A 116 23.69 -12.31 -8.75
CA LYS A 116 24.34 -12.91 -9.92
C LYS A 116 23.52 -12.72 -11.21
N LEU A 117 22.31 -12.14 -11.12
CA LEU A 117 21.43 -11.81 -12.26
C LEU A 117 21.93 -10.55 -12.99
N ASN A 118 21.71 -10.45 -14.30
CA ASN A 118 22.11 -9.29 -15.11
C ASN A 118 21.01 -8.21 -15.17
N LEU A 119 20.49 -7.83 -13.99
CA LEU A 119 19.33 -6.94 -13.83
C LEU A 119 19.50 -5.58 -14.53
N PRO A 120 18.44 -4.98 -15.12
CA PRO A 120 18.41 -3.57 -15.46
C PRO A 120 18.84 -2.69 -14.29
N LEU A 121 19.49 -1.56 -14.57
CA LEU A 121 20.11 -0.69 -13.55
C LEU A 121 19.16 -0.36 -12.39
N LYS A 122 17.91 0.02 -12.66
CA LYS A 122 16.89 0.31 -11.63
C LYS A 122 16.61 -0.86 -10.70
N LEU A 123 16.53 -2.07 -11.25
CA LEU A 123 16.27 -3.29 -10.46
C LEU A 123 17.50 -3.70 -9.67
N ARG A 124 18.69 -3.50 -10.23
CA ARG A 124 19.96 -3.71 -9.54
C ARG A 124 20.13 -2.74 -8.36
N GLU A 125 19.74 -1.48 -8.54
CA GLU A 125 19.71 -0.47 -7.46
C GLU A 125 18.71 -0.84 -6.36
N ALA A 126 17.51 -1.29 -6.74
CA ALA A 126 16.52 -1.80 -5.79
C ALA A 126 17.03 -3.05 -5.05
N LEU A 127 17.71 -3.97 -5.75
CA LEU A 127 18.34 -5.16 -5.17
C LEU A 127 19.41 -4.80 -4.16
N GLU A 128 20.31 -3.85 -4.47
CA GLU A 128 21.38 -3.42 -3.56
C GLU A 128 20.88 -2.57 -2.40
N LYS A 129 19.78 -1.84 -2.60
CA LYS A 129 19.07 -1.17 -1.51
C LYS A 129 18.45 -2.22 -0.58
N GLY A 130 17.79 -3.24 -1.15
CA GLY A 130 17.27 -4.40 -0.43
C GLY A 130 18.35 -5.17 0.32
N ARG A 131 19.53 -5.39 -0.29
CA ARG A 131 20.67 -6.05 0.35
C ARG A 131 21.19 -5.29 1.55
N ARG A 132 21.50 -4.00 1.36
CA ARG A 132 22.05 -3.18 2.44
C ARG A 132 21.11 -3.16 3.62
N ARG A 133 19.80 -3.13 3.36
CA ARG A 133 18.75 -3.32 4.38
C ARG A 133 18.84 -4.73 5.01
N LEU A 134 19.02 -5.82 4.25
CA LEU A 134 19.22 -7.18 4.79
C LEU A 134 20.45 -7.32 5.69
N GLU A 135 21.59 -6.82 5.25
CA GLU A 135 22.85 -6.91 5.98
C GLU A 135 22.78 -6.10 7.27
N GLN A 136 22.15 -4.92 7.23
CA GLN A 136 21.81 -4.15 8.43
C GLN A 136 20.88 -4.94 9.37
N ARG A 137 19.87 -5.67 8.84
CA ARG A 137 18.98 -6.55 9.63
C ARG A 137 19.73 -7.64 10.39
N MET A 138 20.68 -8.32 9.74
CA MET A 138 21.44 -9.42 10.35
C MET A 138 22.37 -8.96 11.48
N VAL A 139 22.81 -7.70 11.43
CA VAL A 139 23.72 -7.12 12.43
C VAL A 139 22.98 -6.50 13.62
N GLN A 140 21.73 -6.04 13.44
CA GLN A 140 20.98 -5.26 14.44
C GLN A 140 19.90 -6.04 15.21
N SER A 141 19.52 -7.26 14.80
CA SER A 141 18.50 -8.03 15.51
C SER A 141 19.00 -8.56 16.87
N ALA A 142 18.61 -7.88 17.95
CA ALA A 142 18.89 -8.30 19.32
C ALA A 142 17.96 -9.42 19.84
N ASN A 143 17.00 -9.90 19.05
CA ASN A 143 16.03 -10.91 19.49
C ASN A 143 15.88 -12.08 18.49
N PRO A 144 16.54 -13.23 18.74
CA PRO A 144 16.56 -14.38 17.82
C PRO A 144 15.23 -15.17 17.75
N SER A 145 14.19 -14.78 18.50
CA SER A 145 12.88 -15.45 18.51
C SER A 145 11.87 -14.91 17.50
N THR A 146 12.19 -13.83 16.78
CA THR A 146 11.37 -13.27 15.70
C THR A 146 12.21 -13.15 14.43
N PRO A 147 12.28 -14.20 13.59
CA PRO A 147 13.09 -14.19 12.37
C PRO A 147 12.73 -13.05 11.41
N ASP A 148 11.49 -12.55 11.47
CA ASP A 148 10.94 -11.47 10.63
C ASP A 148 10.40 -10.25 11.41
N GLY A 149 10.73 -10.11 12.72
CA GLY A 149 10.17 -9.18 13.72
C GLY A 149 10.15 -7.67 13.42
N ARG A 150 9.45 -7.26 12.37
CA ARG A 150 9.20 -5.87 12.00
C ARG A 150 8.03 -5.32 12.83
N THR A 151 8.17 -4.14 13.38
CA THR A 151 7.01 -3.33 13.77
C THR A 151 6.37 -2.74 12.51
N CYS A 152 5.06 -2.47 12.53
CA CYS A 152 4.38 -1.81 11.41
C CYS A 152 4.98 -0.41 11.10
N GLY A 153 5.58 0.26 12.09
CA GLY A 153 6.30 1.51 11.88
C GLY A 153 7.60 1.35 11.09
N GLU A 154 8.34 0.25 11.28
CA GLU A 154 9.53 -0.05 10.48
C GLU A 154 9.19 -0.31 9.01
N LEU A 155 8.09 -1.02 8.75
CA LEU A 155 7.62 -1.24 7.39
C LEU A 155 7.38 0.11 6.70
N VAL A 156 6.63 1.00 7.35
CA VAL A 156 6.35 2.34 6.83
C VAL A 156 7.63 3.15 6.60
N ALA A 157 8.56 3.16 7.56
CA ALA A 157 9.81 3.90 7.44
C ALA A 157 10.63 3.47 6.21
N ARG A 158 10.64 2.17 5.89
CA ARG A 158 11.37 1.62 4.73
C ARG A 158 10.68 1.90 3.40
N MET A 159 9.37 1.71 3.35
CA MET A 159 8.53 2.05 2.19
C MET A 159 8.74 3.49 1.76
N LEU A 160 8.92 4.38 2.74
CA LEU A 160 9.14 5.80 2.52
C LEU A 160 10.61 6.21 2.54
N ASP A 161 11.55 5.27 2.55
CA ASP A 161 12.99 5.52 2.57
C ASP A 161 13.42 6.58 3.61
N LEU A 162 12.86 6.48 4.81
CA LEU A 162 13.16 7.37 5.92
C LEU A 162 14.48 6.94 6.59
N PRO A 163 15.36 7.90 6.94
CA PRO A 163 16.52 7.60 7.76
C PRO A 163 16.04 7.22 9.17
N VAL A 164 16.58 6.14 9.73
CA VAL A 164 16.20 5.44 10.99
C VAL A 164 15.37 4.17 10.74
N THR A 165 16.00 3.03 11.06
CA THR A 165 15.36 1.72 11.18
C THR A 165 14.99 1.49 12.64
N GLU A 166 13.89 0.77 12.92
CA GLU A 166 13.29 0.55 14.27
C GLU A 166 12.36 1.66 14.79
N LEU A 167 11.61 2.33 13.89
CA LEU A 167 10.60 3.30 14.30
C LEU A 167 9.29 2.62 14.70
N LEU A 168 8.77 2.96 15.87
CA LEU A 168 7.41 2.66 16.28
C LEU A 168 6.42 3.62 15.61
N PRO A 169 5.13 3.25 15.51
CA PRO A 169 4.08 4.14 15.01
C PRO A 169 4.07 5.52 15.70
N SER A 170 4.24 5.56 17.02
CA SER A 170 4.29 6.82 17.77
C SER A 170 5.56 7.65 17.51
N GLU A 171 6.65 7.04 17.05
CA GLU A 171 7.88 7.74 16.66
C GLU A 171 7.76 8.29 15.23
N LEU A 172 7.05 7.60 14.34
CA LEU A 172 6.68 8.13 13.01
C LEU A 172 5.89 9.44 13.12
N ALA A 173 4.99 9.56 14.10
CA ALA A 173 4.21 10.78 14.36
C ALA A 173 5.07 12.04 14.58
N GLN A 174 6.34 11.85 14.99
CA GLN A 174 7.28 12.93 15.28
C GLN A 174 8.43 13.00 14.26
N HIS A 175 8.42 12.15 13.24
CA HIS A 175 9.51 12.06 12.29
C HIS A 175 9.60 13.34 11.43
N PRO A 176 10.76 14.01 11.36
CA PRO A 176 10.88 15.36 10.77
C PRO A 176 10.61 15.43 9.26
N GLN A 177 10.64 14.29 8.57
CA GLN A 177 10.31 14.21 7.14
C GLN A 177 8.82 13.95 6.86
N LEU A 178 8.01 13.78 7.91
CA LEU A 178 6.59 13.49 7.81
C LEU A 178 5.79 14.68 8.37
N THR A 179 4.90 15.22 7.55
CA THR A 179 4.07 16.38 7.91
C THR A 179 2.65 15.91 8.25
N PRO A 180 2.07 16.29 9.40
CA PRO A 180 0.68 16.01 9.71
C PRO A 180 -0.29 16.61 8.69
N MET A 181 -1.31 15.83 8.33
CA MET A 181 -2.34 16.18 7.34
C MET A 181 -3.72 16.29 7.99
N PRO A 182 -3.97 17.28 8.88
CA PRO A 182 -5.23 17.39 9.63
C PRO A 182 -6.45 17.63 8.72
N ALA A 183 -6.24 18.15 7.52
CA ALA A 183 -7.32 18.38 6.54
C ALA A 183 -8.00 17.09 6.05
N LEU A 184 -7.36 15.93 6.23
CA LEU A 184 -7.90 14.62 5.84
C LEU A 184 -8.75 14.00 6.95
N ILE A 185 -8.83 14.60 8.13
CA ILE A 185 -9.50 14.01 9.29
C ILE A 185 -10.73 14.84 9.63
N HIS A 186 -11.89 14.20 9.58
CA HIS A 186 -13.17 14.76 9.99
C HIS A 186 -13.60 14.19 11.35
N ASP A 187 -14.37 14.97 12.09
CA ASP A 187 -15.08 14.49 13.28
C ASP A 187 -16.40 13.86 12.86
N GLU A 188 -16.60 12.59 13.21
CA GLU A 188 -17.82 11.83 12.94
C GLU A 188 -19.12 12.49 13.45
N SER A 189 -19.08 13.36 14.48
CA SER A 189 -20.28 13.98 15.06
C SER A 189 -21.12 14.83 14.10
N ALA A 190 -20.58 15.15 12.91
CA ALA A 190 -21.28 15.87 11.85
C ALA A 190 -21.71 14.97 10.67
N TRP A 191 -21.55 13.64 10.78
CA TRP A 191 -21.70 12.70 9.67
C TRP A 191 -22.50 11.46 10.07
N THR A 192 -23.39 11.04 9.18
CA THR A 192 -24.19 9.82 9.34
C THR A 192 -23.77 8.77 8.30
N PRO A 193 -23.52 7.50 8.69
CA PRO A 193 -23.16 6.46 7.73
C PRO A 193 -24.38 6.02 6.92
N VAL A 194 -24.23 5.91 5.61
CA VAL A 194 -25.34 5.57 4.68
C VAL A 194 -25.15 4.23 3.96
N GLY A 195 -23.96 3.63 4.03
CA GLY A 195 -23.71 2.28 3.51
C GLY A 195 -22.27 2.05 3.06
N LYS A 196 -22.01 0.90 2.44
CA LYS A 196 -20.74 0.61 1.75
C LYS A 196 -20.92 0.81 0.24
N PRO A 197 -19.91 1.30 -0.49
CA PRO A 197 -20.03 1.43 -1.94
C PRO A 197 -19.88 0.06 -2.61
N ASP A 198 -20.72 -0.22 -3.61
CA ASP A 198 -20.74 -1.48 -4.39
C ASP A 198 -19.41 -1.82 -5.10
N ILE A 199 -18.49 -0.86 -5.16
CA ILE A 199 -17.19 -0.94 -5.85
C ILE A 199 -16.16 -1.85 -5.16
N LEU A 200 -16.36 -2.14 -3.86
CA LEU A 200 -15.38 -2.89 -3.07
C LEU A 200 -15.12 -4.28 -3.65
N GLY A 201 -16.11 -4.90 -4.29
CA GLY A 201 -15.93 -6.19 -4.95
C GLY A 201 -14.93 -6.18 -6.12
N SER A 202 -14.90 -5.11 -6.93
CA SER A 202 -13.93 -4.99 -8.05
C SER A 202 -12.50 -4.88 -7.51
N ILE A 203 -12.30 -4.02 -6.52
CA ILE A 203 -11.01 -3.77 -5.89
C ILE A 203 -10.53 -5.03 -5.16
N GLN A 204 -11.41 -5.70 -4.42
CA GLN A 204 -11.08 -6.97 -3.75
C GLN A 204 -10.69 -8.07 -4.73
N ASN A 205 -11.37 -8.19 -5.87
CA ASN A 205 -11.00 -9.16 -6.92
C ASN A 205 -9.63 -8.82 -7.54
N ALA A 206 -9.37 -7.54 -7.78
CA ALA A 206 -8.07 -7.07 -8.28
C ALA A 206 -6.94 -7.34 -7.28
N LEU A 207 -7.18 -7.11 -5.99
CA LEU A 207 -6.25 -7.42 -4.91
C LEU A 207 -6.04 -8.92 -4.73
N ALA A 208 -7.08 -9.73 -4.89
CA ALA A 208 -6.94 -11.19 -4.86
C ALA A 208 -6.01 -11.70 -5.98
N ALA A 209 -6.10 -11.13 -7.18
CA ALA A 209 -5.16 -11.42 -8.26
C ALA A 209 -3.74 -10.98 -7.90
N TYR A 210 -3.57 -9.74 -7.42
CA TYR A 210 -2.28 -9.25 -6.91
C TYR A 210 -1.67 -10.17 -5.85
N HIS A 211 -2.46 -10.64 -4.89
CA HIS A 211 -1.99 -11.57 -3.85
C HIS A 211 -1.55 -12.92 -4.41
N HIS A 212 -2.24 -13.44 -5.41
CA HIS A 212 -1.86 -14.67 -6.08
C HIS A 212 -0.47 -14.53 -6.72
N ASP A 213 -0.27 -13.45 -7.46
CA ASP A 213 0.97 -13.16 -8.20
C ASP A 213 2.14 -12.68 -7.32
N THR A 214 1.86 -12.20 -6.11
CA THR A 214 2.87 -11.82 -5.10
C THR A 214 3.10 -12.91 -4.05
N SER A 215 2.41 -14.05 -4.14
CA SER A 215 2.44 -15.09 -3.12
C SER A 215 3.80 -15.81 -2.99
N ARG A 216 4.00 -16.40 -1.81
CA ARG A 216 5.13 -17.30 -1.52
C ARG A 216 5.27 -18.42 -2.55
N GLU A 217 4.17 -18.95 -3.09
CA GLU A 217 4.22 -20.08 -4.02
C GLU A 217 4.80 -19.66 -5.36
N ALA A 218 4.43 -18.49 -5.89
CA ALA A 218 4.99 -17.96 -7.12
C ALA A 218 6.51 -17.73 -6.99
N TRP A 219 6.94 -17.04 -5.92
CA TRP A 219 8.36 -16.80 -5.66
C TRP A 219 9.14 -18.07 -5.33
N ALA A 220 8.57 -18.96 -4.52
CA ALA A 220 9.21 -20.23 -4.16
C ALA A 220 9.28 -21.17 -5.36
N GLN A 221 8.32 -21.16 -6.28
CA GLN A 221 8.36 -21.96 -7.50
C GLN A 221 9.49 -21.48 -8.41
N VAL A 222 9.59 -20.17 -8.68
CA VAL A 222 10.69 -19.58 -9.45
C VAL A 222 12.06 -19.98 -8.85
N LEU A 223 12.20 -19.94 -7.52
CA LEU A 223 13.44 -20.31 -6.84
C LEU A 223 13.69 -21.82 -6.75
N THR A 224 12.63 -22.63 -6.61
CA THR A 224 12.73 -24.11 -6.58
C THR A 224 13.11 -24.64 -7.96
N GLU A 225 12.55 -24.06 -9.03
CA GLU A 225 12.96 -24.36 -10.39
C GLU A 225 14.43 -23.98 -10.64
N ALA A 226 14.90 -22.89 -10.03
CA ALA A 226 16.32 -22.51 -10.08
C ALA A 226 17.23 -23.51 -9.35
N ASP A 227 16.78 -24.04 -8.22
CA ASP A 227 17.55 -24.96 -7.37
C ASP A 227 17.62 -26.38 -7.96
N GLN A 228 16.48 -26.92 -8.39
CA GLN A 228 16.38 -28.26 -8.97
C GLN A 228 17.22 -28.46 -10.23
N ARG A 229 17.49 -27.37 -10.97
CA ARG A 229 18.25 -27.40 -12.22
C ARG A 229 19.76 -27.19 -12.01
N ARG A 230 20.18 -26.71 -10.84
CA ARG A 230 21.59 -26.63 -10.45
C ARG A 230 22.14 -27.93 -9.87
N ASP A 231 21.28 -28.71 -9.20
CA ASP A 231 21.66 -29.98 -8.60
C ASP A 231 21.85 -31.11 -9.64
N THR A 232 21.46 -30.87 -10.90
CA THR A 232 21.79 -31.76 -12.02
C THR A 232 23.18 -31.44 -12.55
N THR A 233 24.14 -32.26 -12.17
CA THR A 233 25.57 -32.19 -12.53
C THR A 233 25.83 -32.14 -14.05
N ALA A 234 26.01 -30.96 -14.67
CA ALA A 234 26.78 -30.73 -15.92
C ALA A 234 27.15 -29.22 -16.12
N PRO A 235 28.29 -28.87 -16.75
CA PRO A 235 28.82 -27.47 -16.86
C PRO A 235 28.52 -26.81 -18.24
N PRO A 236 28.83 -25.52 -18.54
CA PRO A 236 29.26 -24.37 -17.73
C PRO A 236 28.29 -23.14 -17.81
N ILE A 237 28.47 -22.17 -16.90
CA ILE A 237 28.15 -20.71 -16.82
C ILE A 237 27.14 -20.07 -17.82
N ASP A 238 27.05 -20.47 -19.09
CA ASP A 238 26.14 -19.90 -20.10
C ASP A 238 24.69 -20.41 -19.99
N GLU A 239 24.46 -21.67 -19.62
CA GLU A 239 23.09 -22.18 -19.39
C GLU A 239 22.52 -21.68 -18.05
N ASP A 240 23.40 -21.45 -17.07
CA ASP A 240 23.08 -20.75 -15.83
C ASP A 240 22.73 -19.28 -16.12
N ALA A 241 23.46 -18.59 -17.00
CA ALA A 241 23.12 -17.23 -17.41
C ALA A 241 21.74 -17.15 -18.09
N ALA A 242 21.42 -18.06 -19.03
CA ALA A 242 20.12 -18.08 -19.69
C ALA A 242 18.96 -18.48 -18.75
N ALA A 243 19.22 -19.21 -17.67
CA ALA A 243 18.23 -19.54 -16.65
C ALA A 243 18.01 -18.35 -15.68
N LEU A 244 19.10 -17.72 -15.25
CA LEU A 244 19.10 -16.49 -14.46
C LEU A 244 18.39 -15.34 -15.21
N ASP A 245 18.67 -15.16 -16.50
CA ASP A 245 17.97 -14.20 -17.37
C ASP A 245 16.46 -14.49 -17.43
N ARG A 246 16.04 -15.77 -17.44
CA ARG A 246 14.62 -16.13 -17.43
C ARG A 246 13.93 -15.82 -16.10
N ILE A 247 14.58 -16.12 -14.98
CA ILE A 247 14.09 -15.78 -13.63
C ILE A 247 13.96 -14.25 -13.50
N GLU A 248 14.97 -13.52 -13.96
CA GLU A 248 14.94 -12.07 -14.04
C GLU A 248 13.78 -11.57 -14.88
N ILE A 249 13.58 -12.10 -16.10
CA ILE A 249 12.46 -11.75 -16.98
C ILE A 249 11.13 -12.02 -16.29
N GLU A 250 10.97 -13.15 -15.60
CA GLU A 250 9.73 -13.51 -14.91
C GLU A 250 9.48 -12.61 -13.69
N MET A 251 10.52 -12.29 -12.91
CA MET A 251 10.45 -11.32 -11.81
C MET A 251 10.06 -9.92 -12.30
N VAL A 252 10.69 -9.46 -13.40
CA VAL A 252 10.37 -8.19 -14.05
C VAL A 252 8.93 -8.20 -14.53
N ALA A 253 8.50 -9.25 -15.24
CA ALA A 253 7.14 -9.38 -15.74
C ALA A 253 6.11 -9.36 -14.61
N LYS A 254 6.35 -10.09 -13.51
CA LYS A 254 5.46 -10.08 -12.33
C LYS A 254 5.41 -8.72 -11.66
N LEU A 255 6.54 -8.03 -11.56
CA LEU A 255 6.57 -6.66 -11.06
C LEU A 255 5.77 -5.70 -11.97
N GLU A 256 5.95 -5.80 -13.28
CA GLU A 256 5.19 -5.01 -14.27
C GLU A 256 3.69 -5.31 -14.20
N GLU A 257 3.28 -6.58 -14.06
CA GLU A 257 1.89 -7.02 -13.87
C GLU A 257 1.27 -6.44 -12.60
N ASN A 258 2.01 -6.45 -11.48
CA ASN A 258 1.55 -5.91 -10.20
C ASN A 258 1.44 -4.39 -10.22
N ILE A 259 2.42 -3.70 -10.83
CA ILE A 259 2.38 -2.26 -11.08
C ILE A 259 1.15 -1.94 -11.92
N ALA A 260 0.94 -2.63 -13.04
CA ALA A 260 -0.21 -2.43 -13.91
C ALA A 260 -1.55 -2.65 -13.18
N THR A 261 -1.62 -3.68 -12.32
CA THR A 261 -2.81 -3.98 -11.51
C THR A 261 -3.13 -2.85 -10.54
N LEU A 262 -2.15 -2.31 -9.82
CA LEU A 262 -2.38 -1.21 -8.88
C LEU A 262 -2.60 0.13 -9.56
N HIS A 263 -1.99 0.39 -10.72
CA HIS A 263 -2.35 1.55 -11.55
C HIS A 263 -3.78 1.46 -12.08
N ARG A 264 -4.25 0.26 -12.47
CA ARG A 264 -5.65 0.05 -12.85
C ARG A 264 -6.58 0.32 -11.66
N ILE A 265 -6.25 -0.18 -10.47
CA ILE A 265 -7.02 0.12 -9.25
C ILE A 265 -7.04 1.63 -9.01
N SER A 266 -5.90 2.31 -9.04
CA SER A 266 -5.80 3.76 -8.84
C SER A 266 -6.64 4.55 -9.88
N ALA A 267 -6.67 4.12 -11.14
CA ALA A 267 -7.53 4.74 -12.14
C ALA A 267 -9.03 4.51 -11.86
N GLU A 268 -9.41 3.32 -11.39
CA GLU A 268 -10.78 3.04 -10.92
C GLU A 268 -11.13 3.92 -9.71
N GLU A 269 -10.22 4.07 -8.75
CA GLU A 269 -10.39 4.98 -7.61
C GLU A 269 -10.64 6.42 -8.07
N ASP A 270 -9.85 6.94 -9.00
CA ASP A 270 -10.04 8.29 -9.53
C ASP A 270 -11.39 8.47 -10.23
N ASP A 271 -11.83 7.50 -11.01
CA ASP A 271 -13.17 7.52 -11.65
C ASP A 271 -14.28 7.59 -10.59
N ILE A 272 -14.17 6.80 -9.52
CA ILE A 272 -15.11 6.78 -8.40
C ILE A 272 -15.21 8.17 -7.75
N PHE A 273 -14.08 8.74 -7.36
CA PHE A 273 -14.07 10.01 -6.64
C PHE A 273 -14.45 11.20 -7.54
N ASN A 274 -14.13 11.14 -8.83
CA ASN A 274 -14.48 12.20 -9.79
C ASN A 274 -15.94 12.16 -10.24
N HIS A 275 -16.57 10.98 -10.35
CA HIS A 275 -17.92 10.85 -10.91
C HIS A 275 -19.03 10.55 -9.90
N ARG A 276 -18.72 9.99 -8.73
CA ARG A 276 -19.74 9.57 -7.74
C ARG A 276 -19.84 10.49 -6.53
N CYS A 277 -18.74 11.11 -6.08
CA CYS A 277 -18.72 12.03 -4.94
C CYS A 277 -18.88 13.51 -5.34
N ASN A 278 -18.65 13.84 -6.62
CA ASN A 278 -18.98 15.13 -7.22
C ASN A 278 -19.97 14.90 -8.38
N PRO A 279 -21.27 14.64 -8.11
CA PRO A 279 -22.23 14.59 -9.20
C PRO A 279 -22.19 15.94 -9.91
N LEU A 280 -21.86 15.93 -11.21
CA LEU A 280 -22.01 17.10 -12.07
C LEU A 280 -23.37 17.76 -11.75
N PRO A 281 -23.44 19.09 -11.60
CA PRO A 281 -24.69 19.75 -11.24
C PRO A 281 -25.76 19.28 -12.21
N LYS A 282 -26.80 18.62 -11.67
CA LYS A 282 -27.92 18.11 -12.48
C LYS A 282 -28.37 19.27 -13.35
N THR A 283 -28.20 19.12 -14.67
CA THR A 283 -28.72 20.08 -15.64
C THR A 283 -30.17 20.34 -15.24
N PRO A 284 -30.55 21.59 -14.93
CA PRO A 284 -31.91 21.86 -14.49
C PRO A 284 -32.85 21.30 -15.56
N PRO A 285 -33.96 20.63 -15.16
CA PRO A 285 -34.88 20.05 -16.11
C PRO A 285 -35.23 21.15 -17.10
N LEU A 286 -35.06 20.85 -18.40
CA LEU A 286 -35.47 21.72 -19.50
C LEU A 286 -36.89 22.19 -19.17
N GLN A 287 -37.01 23.45 -18.71
CA GLN A 287 -38.30 24.07 -18.54
C GLN A 287 -38.92 24.02 -19.93
N SER A 288 -39.90 23.14 -20.10
CA SER A 288 -40.70 23.10 -21.31
C SER A 288 -41.30 24.50 -21.42
N LYS A 289 -40.75 25.33 -22.32
CA LYS A 289 -41.41 26.55 -22.72
C LYS A 289 -42.73 26.09 -23.32
N ARG A 290 -43.83 26.22 -22.56
CA ARG A 290 -45.15 26.17 -23.17
C ARG A 290 -45.15 27.27 -24.24
N PRO A 291 -45.50 26.95 -25.50
CA PRO A 291 -45.65 27.99 -26.50
C PRO A 291 -46.76 28.94 -26.03
N PRO A 292 -46.60 30.26 -26.21
CA PRO A 292 -47.65 31.20 -25.87
C PRO A 292 -48.80 31.02 -26.88
N GLY A 293 -49.96 30.60 -26.36
CA GLY A 293 -51.24 30.63 -27.09
C GLY A 293 -51.82 29.26 -27.43
N ALA A 294 -52.75 28.82 -26.59
CA ALA A 294 -53.92 28.01 -26.95
C ALA A 294 -55.05 28.36 -25.97
#